data_AF-A0A519RY46-F1
#
_entry.id   AF-A0A519RY46-F1
#
_cell.length_a   1.000
_cell.length_b   1.000
_cell.length_c   1.000
_cell.angle_alpha   90.00
_cell.angle_beta   90.00
_cell.angle_gamma   90.00
#
_symmetry.space_group_name_H-M   'P 1'
#
loop_
_entity.id
_entity.type
_entity.pdbx_description
1 polymer ?
#
loop_
_entity_poly.entity_id
_entity_poly.type
_entity_poly.pdbx_seq_one_letter_code
_entity_poly.pdbx_strand_id
1 'polypeptide(L)'
;LFHDSIGYFFPDGGEVKVTQQNESGNWYRINQFQSKNKVLGKVFKSWFSHGIKPQDASYAYVVVPHVGSATMKNYHLDAIKIIENTKSIQAVMHTGLAVMQIVFYEAGDFSHDGITLKVDKPCIISINELGGSKPVIYIADPTQENSKIQFEIKTPKLKNTQKLVCDLPVGALAGSTIKYNISN
;
A
#
# COMPACT_ATOMS: atom_id res chain seq x y z
N LEU A 1 -7.34 -17.39 -1.05
CA LEU A 1 -6.59 -18.52 -0.44
C LEU A 1 -6.60 -18.39 1.08
N PHE A 2 -6.48 -19.50 1.79
CA PHE A 2 -6.40 -19.51 3.25
C PHE A 2 -5.35 -20.52 3.71
N HIS A 3 -4.38 -20.09 4.51
CA HIS A 3 -3.32 -20.95 5.07
C HIS A 3 -2.81 -20.36 6.39
N ASP A 4 -2.64 -21.20 7.41
CA ASP A 4 -2.07 -20.84 8.71
C ASP A 4 -2.70 -19.59 9.36
N SER A 5 -4.04 -19.55 9.39
CA SER A 5 -4.83 -18.42 9.90
C SER A 5 -4.60 -17.10 9.16
N ILE A 6 -4.11 -17.14 7.91
CA ILE A 6 -3.95 -15.97 7.04
C ILE A 6 -4.85 -16.13 5.81
N GLY A 7 -5.69 -15.12 5.59
CA GLY A 7 -6.49 -14.97 4.37
C GLY A 7 -5.73 -14.16 3.32
N TYR A 8 -5.76 -14.64 2.07
CA TYR A 8 -5.24 -13.93 0.91
C TYR A 8 -6.38 -13.73 -0.09
N PHE A 9 -6.74 -12.49 -0.36
CA PHE A 9 -7.79 -12.12 -1.31
C PHE A 9 -7.15 -11.50 -2.56
N PHE A 10 -7.75 -11.74 -3.73
CA PHE A 10 -7.24 -11.29 -5.02
C PHE A 10 -8.34 -10.49 -5.72
N PRO A 11 -8.51 -9.19 -5.40
CA PRO A 11 -9.62 -8.38 -5.89
C PRO A 11 -9.71 -8.35 -7.43
N ASP A 12 -8.56 -8.28 -8.09
CA ASP A 12 -8.47 -8.24 -9.56
C ASP A 12 -8.21 -9.63 -10.18
N GLY A 13 -8.30 -10.69 -9.38
CA GLY A 13 -7.97 -12.05 -9.81
C GLY A 13 -6.48 -12.21 -10.16
N GLY A 14 -6.17 -12.72 -11.35
CA GLY A 14 -4.81 -12.97 -11.83
C GLY A 14 -4.35 -14.42 -11.73
N GLU A 15 -3.21 -14.73 -12.35
CA GLU A 15 -2.64 -16.08 -12.36
C GLU A 15 -1.87 -16.36 -11.06
N VAL A 16 -2.61 -16.72 -10.01
CA VAL A 16 -2.02 -17.09 -8.72
C VAL A 16 -1.62 -18.57 -8.73
N LYS A 17 -0.33 -18.83 -8.53
CA LYS A 17 0.22 -20.18 -8.35
C LYS A 17 0.40 -20.46 -6.87
N VAL A 18 0.17 -21.71 -6.48
CA VAL A 18 0.32 -22.18 -5.09
C VAL A 18 1.01 -23.52 -5.08
N THR A 19 1.96 -23.70 -4.15
CA THR A 19 2.59 -25.00 -3.88
C THR A 19 2.70 -25.23 -2.38
N GLN A 20 2.51 -26.46 -1.95
CA GLN A 20 2.69 -26.89 -0.57
C GLN A 20 3.53 -28.17 -0.51
N GLN A 21 4.78 -28.06 -0.94
CA GLN A 21 5.70 -29.20 -1.10
C GLN A 21 6.79 -29.21 -0.03
N ASN A 22 7.48 -30.35 0.11
CA ASN A 22 8.69 -30.43 0.90
C ASN A 22 9.84 -29.78 0.12
N GLU A 23 10.35 -28.68 0.63
CA GLU A 23 11.55 -28.02 0.11
C GLU A 23 12.77 -28.51 0.88
N SER A 24 13.93 -28.47 0.24
CA SER A 24 15.18 -28.88 0.89
C SER A 24 16.36 -27.99 0.52
N GLY A 25 17.30 -27.86 1.45
CA GLY A 25 18.49 -27.02 1.29
C GLY A 25 19.54 -27.35 2.34
N ASN A 26 20.57 -26.52 2.43
CA ASN A 26 21.53 -26.54 3.54
C ASN A 26 21.95 -25.10 3.86
N TRP A 27 22.44 -24.89 5.07
CA TRP A 27 22.86 -23.58 5.52
C TRP A 27 24.14 -23.10 4.82
N TYR A 28 25.05 -24.03 4.51
CA TYR A 28 26.30 -23.73 3.80
C TYR A 28 26.11 -22.94 2.50
N ARG A 29 25.08 -23.24 1.71
CA ARG A 29 24.79 -22.57 0.42
C ARG A 29 24.47 -21.08 0.55
N ILE A 30 23.97 -20.64 1.69
CA ILE A 30 23.63 -19.23 1.96
C ILE A 30 24.59 -18.59 2.97
N ASN A 31 25.34 -19.39 3.73
CA ASN A 31 26.37 -18.96 4.65
C ASN A 31 27.44 -20.05 4.80
N GLN A 32 28.65 -19.82 4.25
CA GLN A 32 29.72 -20.82 4.19
C GLN A 32 30.28 -21.23 5.56
N PHE A 33 29.99 -20.49 6.63
CA PHE A 33 30.38 -20.85 8.01
C PHE A 33 29.40 -21.81 8.68
N GLN A 34 28.37 -22.28 7.98
CA GLN A 34 27.33 -23.14 8.51
C GLN A 34 27.37 -24.56 7.94
N SER A 35 26.58 -25.45 8.56
CA SER A 35 26.55 -26.87 8.21
C SER A 35 26.17 -27.12 6.75
N LYS A 36 26.84 -28.13 6.16
CA LYS A 36 26.53 -28.68 4.83
C LYS A 36 25.37 -29.68 4.84
N ASN A 37 24.92 -30.08 6.03
CA ASN A 37 23.85 -31.08 6.16
C ASN A 37 22.55 -30.59 5.52
N LYS A 38 21.88 -31.51 4.83
CA LYS A 38 20.59 -31.25 4.22
C LYS A 38 19.52 -31.10 5.30
N VAL A 39 18.73 -30.05 5.19
CA VAL A 39 17.51 -29.82 5.95
C VAL A 39 16.30 -29.92 5.01
N LEU A 40 15.17 -30.37 5.53
CA LEU A 40 13.90 -30.48 4.80
C LEU A 40 12.78 -29.82 5.61
N GLY A 41 11.84 -29.19 4.91
CA GLY A 41 10.66 -28.60 5.55
C GLY A 41 9.49 -28.51 4.57
N LYS A 42 8.27 -28.65 5.09
CA LYS A 42 7.05 -28.41 4.31
C LYS A 42 6.86 -26.89 4.17
N VAL A 43 6.80 -26.39 2.95
CA VAL A 43 6.73 -24.95 2.68
C VAL A 43 5.48 -24.63 1.87
N PHE A 44 4.70 -23.67 2.36
CA PHE A 44 3.64 -23.02 1.59
C PHE A 44 4.23 -21.85 0.80
N LYS A 45 4.02 -21.85 -0.52
CA LYS A 45 4.41 -20.78 -1.45
C LYS A 45 3.20 -20.37 -2.28
N SER A 46 3.02 -19.07 -2.43
CA SER A 46 2.02 -18.48 -3.33
C SER A 46 2.65 -17.29 -4.06
N TRP A 47 2.40 -17.17 -5.36
CA TRP A 47 2.93 -16.06 -6.17
C TRP A 47 2.04 -15.78 -7.37
N PHE A 48 2.10 -14.54 -7.87
CA PHE A 48 1.52 -14.18 -9.16
C PHE A 48 2.48 -14.55 -10.29
N SER A 49 1.95 -15.11 -11.37
CA SER A 49 2.66 -15.31 -12.62
C SER A 49 2.25 -14.21 -13.61
N HIS A 50 3.23 -13.43 -14.07
CA HIS A 50 3.02 -12.39 -15.10
C HIS A 50 3.42 -12.86 -16.50
N GLY A 51 3.83 -14.14 -16.65
CA GLY A 51 4.32 -14.68 -17.91
C GLY A 51 5.75 -14.21 -18.28
N ILE A 52 6.10 -14.37 -19.56
CA ILE A 52 7.43 -14.04 -20.10
C ILE A 52 7.39 -12.64 -20.70
N LYS A 53 8.32 -11.76 -20.27
CA LYS A 53 8.41 -10.35 -20.72
C LYS A 53 7.08 -9.59 -20.58
N PRO A 54 6.52 -9.49 -19.36
CA PRO A 54 5.33 -8.70 -19.14
C PRO A 54 5.59 -7.23 -19.49
N GLN A 55 4.61 -6.58 -20.12
CA GLN A 55 4.58 -5.14 -20.31
C GLN A 55 3.44 -4.58 -19.45
N ASP A 56 3.76 -3.66 -18.56
CA ASP A 56 2.80 -2.92 -17.72
C ASP A 56 1.85 -3.83 -16.92
N ALA A 57 2.32 -5.04 -16.60
CA ALA A 57 1.57 -5.98 -15.77
C ALA A 57 1.45 -5.44 -14.34
N SER A 58 0.30 -5.68 -13.74
CA SER A 58 -0.01 -5.30 -12.37
C SER A 58 -0.52 -6.52 -11.59
N TYR A 59 -0.54 -6.40 -10.27
CA TYR A 59 -1.21 -7.33 -9.37
C TYR A 59 -1.89 -6.53 -8.25
N ALA A 60 -2.87 -7.16 -7.62
CA ALA A 60 -3.48 -6.68 -6.40
C ALA A 60 -3.86 -7.84 -5.50
N TYR A 61 -3.50 -7.76 -4.22
CA TYR A 61 -3.93 -8.72 -3.22
C TYR A 61 -4.07 -8.06 -1.85
N VAL A 62 -4.93 -8.62 -1.02
CA VAL A 62 -5.11 -8.22 0.38
C VAL A 62 -4.74 -9.38 1.28
N VAL A 63 -3.90 -9.11 2.27
CA VAL A 63 -3.52 -10.08 3.31
C VAL A 63 -4.28 -9.76 4.58
N VAL A 64 -4.94 -10.75 5.15
CA VAL A 64 -5.69 -10.66 6.40
C VAL A 64 -5.13 -11.68 7.39
N PRO A 65 -4.20 -11.28 8.27
CA PRO A 65 -3.67 -12.15 9.30
C PRO A 65 -4.70 -12.47 10.38
N HIS A 66 -4.46 -13.54 11.13
CA HIS A 66 -5.24 -13.94 12.31
C HIS A 66 -6.75 -14.06 12.04
N VAL A 67 -7.12 -14.65 10.91
CA VAL A 67 -8.53 -14.85 10.52
C VAL A 67 -8.91 -16.32 10.61
N GLY A 68 -10.08 -16.60 11.18
CA GLY A 68 -10.66 -17.95 11.16
C GLY A 68 -11.27 -18.29 9.79
N SER A 69 -11.35 -19.57 9.45
CA SER A 69 -11.88 -20.01 8.14
C SER A 69 -13.34 -19.59 7.90
N ALA A 70 -14.17 -19.56 8.95
CA ALA A 70 -15.55 -19.08 8.88
C ALA A 70 -15.61 -17.56 8.65
N THR A 71 -14.81 -16.79 9.39
CA THR A 71 -14.70 -15.34 9.25
C THR A 71 -14.18 -14.94 7.87
N MET A 72 -13.22 -15.70 7.32
CA MET A 72 -12.65 -15.46 6.00
C MET A 72 -13.71 -15.51 4.88
N LYS A 73 -14.67 -16.43 4.95
CA LYS A 73 -15.77 -16.52 3.97
C LYS A 73 -16.68 -15.29 3.97
N ASN A 74 -16.79 -14.63 5.12
CA ASN A 74 -17.65 -13.46 5.32
C ASN A 74 -16.83 -12.17 5.47
N TYR A 75 -15.54 -12.17 5.10
CA TYR A 75 -14.70 -11.01 5.28
C TYR A 75 -15.19 -9.88 4.38
N HIS A 76 -15.45 -8.71 4.96
CA HIS A 76 -15.98 -7.54 4.27
C HIS A 76 -14.91 -6.84 3.42
N LEU A 77 -14.43 -7.53 2.39
CA LEU A 77 -13.45 -7.00 1.44
C LEU A 77 -13.95 -5.73 0.75
N ASP A 78 -15.26 -5.57 0.61
CA ASP A 78 -15.90 -4.40 0.00
C ASP A 78 -15.56 -3.08 0.69
N ALA A 79 -15.12 -3.10 1.94
CA ALA A 79 -14.66 -1.90 2.64
C ALA A 79 -13.31 -1.38 2.12
N ILE A 80 -12.51 -2.23 1.47
CA ILE A 80 -11.21 -1.89 0.88
C ILE A 80 -11.40 -1.70 -0.62
N LYS A 81 -11.24 -0.47 -1.09
CA LYS A 81 -11.38 -0.11 -2.50
C LYS A 81 -10.02 0.23 -3.08
N ILE A 82 -9.60 -0.49 -4.10
CA ILE A 82 -8.46 -0.09 -4.94
C ILE A 82 -9.01 0.96 -5.91
N ILE A 83 -8.53 2.20 -5.76
CA ILE A 83 -9.03 3.34 -6.52
C ILE A 83 -8.22 3.54 -7.79
N GLU A 84 -6.90 3.41 -7.66
CA GLU A 84 -5.98 3.50 -8.78
C GLU A 84 -4.80 2.55 -8.57
N ASN A 85 -4.33 1.91 -9.64
CA ASN A 85 -3.18 1.02 -9.64
C ASN A 85 -2.39 1.17 -10.95
N THR A 86 -1.74 2.32 -11.11
CA THR A 86 -0.96 2.70 -12.29
C THR A 86 0.52 2.88 -11.93
N LYS A 87 1.37 3.16 -12.92
CA LYS A 87 2.80 3.45 -12.71
C LYS A 87 3.04 4.77 -11.99
N SER A 88 2.13 5.72 -12.14
CA SER A 88 2.25 7.06 -11.59
C SER A 88 1.55 7.17 -10.23
N ILE A 89 0.45 6.44 -10.03
CA ILE A 89 -0.35 6.50 -8.81
C ILE A 89 -0.84 5.12 -8.38
N GLN A 90 -0.71 4.83 -7.08
CA GLN A 90 -1.40 3.72 -6.43
C GLN A 90 -2.19 4.23 -5.24
N ALA A 91 -3.51 4.01 -5.25
CA ALA A 91 -4.41 4.55 -4.25
C ALA A 91 -5.40 3.50 -3.76
N VAL A 92 -5.54 3.40 -2.44
CA VAL A 92 -6.51 2.53 -1.76
C VAL A 92 -7.31 3.36 -0.76
N MET A 93 -8.61 3.10 -0.68
CA MET A 93 -9.52 3.71 0.28
C MET A 93 -10.18 2.63 1.14
N HIS A 94 -10.11 2.79 2.46
CA HIS A 94 -10.87 1.99 3.40
C HIS A 94 -12.10 2.76 3.87
N THR A 95 -13.27 2.43 3.33
CA THR A 95 -14.52 3.18 3.60
C THR A 95 -14.95 3.10 5.06
N GLY A 96 -14.84 1.92 5.69
CA GLY A 96 -15.18 1.74 7.10
C GLY A 96 -14.28 2.51 8.09
N LEU A 97 -13.05 2.84 7.69
CA LEU A 97 -12.11 3.63 8.51
C LEU A 97 -12.09 5.11 8.11
N ALA A 98 -12.76 5.47 7.01
CA ALA A 98 -12.64 6.78 6.37
C ALA A 98 -11.17 7.20 6.14
N VAL A 99 -10.35 6.26 5.66
CA VAL A 99 -8.93 6.46 5.36
C VAL A 99 -8.68 6.26 3.87
N MET A 100 -7.93 7.17 3.25
CA MET A 100 -7.34 6.99 1.93
C MET A 100 -5.82 7.01 2.05
N GLN A 101 -5.16 6.06 1.39
CA GLN A 101 -3.71 5.99 1.28
C GLN A 101 -3.35 6.02 -0.19
N ILE A 102 -2.41 6.89 -0.55
CA ILE A 102 -2.02 7.13 -1.92
C ILE A 102 -0.50 7.29 -2.03
N VAL A 103 0.06 6.67 -3.05
CA VAL A 103 1.45 6.82 -3.48
C VAL A 103 1.43 7.56 -4.80
N PHE A 104 2.09 8.72 -4.85
CA PHE A 104 2.42 9.44 -6.06
C PHE A 104 3.88 9.16 -6.39
N TYR A 105 4.13 8.43 -7.48
CA TYR A 105 5.48 8.14 -7.96
C TYR A 105 6.10 9.34 -8.70
N GLU A 106 5.26 10.27 -9.16
CA GLU A 106 5.63 11.53 -9.80
C GLU A 106 4.70 12.67 -9.35
N ALA A 107 5.04 13.91 -9.69
CA ALA A 107 4.12 15.03 -9.50
C ALA A 107 2.83 14.77 -10.28
N GLY A 108 1.67 15.07 -9.70
CA GLY A 108 0.42 14.70 -10.34
C GLY A 108 -0.82 15.16 -9.61
N ASP A 109 -1.94 14.96 -10.30
CA ASP A 109 -3.28 15.23 -9.82
C ASP A 109 -4.04 13.90 -9.66
N PHE A 110 -4.89 13.82 -8.66
CA PHE A 110 -5.76 12.67 -8.41
C PHE A 110 -7.18 13.17 -8.13
N SER A 111 -8.19 12.49 -8.66
CA SER A 111 -9.59 12.81 -8.41
C SER A 111 -10.45 11.57 -8.32
N HIS A 112 -11.21 11.44 -7.23
CA HIS A 112 -12.16 10.35 -7.02
C HIS A 112 -13.30 10.79 -6.10
N ASP A 113 -14.55 10.59 -6.51
CA ASP A 113 -15.75 10.88 -5.70
C ASP A 113 -15.77 12.25 -5.00
N GLY A 114 -15.37 13.30 -5.73
CA GLY A 114 -15.34 14.67 -5.23
C GLY A 114 -14.18 14.98 -4.27
N ILE A 115 -13.25 14.04 -4.09
CA ILE A 115 -11.94 14.26 -3.50
C ILE A 115 -10.97 14.60 -4.62
N THR A 116 -10.25 15.71 -4.49
CA THR A 116 -9.17 16.06 -5.42
C THR A 116 -7.89 16.30 -4.63
N LEU A 117 -6.79 15.71 -5.09
CA LEU A 117 -5.46 15.87 -4.54
C LEU A 117 -4.53 16.37 -5.65
N LYS A 118 -3.57 17.23 -5.30
CA LYS A 118 -2.51 17.67 -6.21
C LYS A 118 -1.19 17.74 -5.46
N VAL A 119 -0.14 17.19 -6.04
CA VAL A 119 1.22 17.23 -5.49
C VAL A 119 2.20 17.71 -6.55
N ASP A 120 3.17 18.54 -6.15
CA ASP A 120 4.20 19.03 -7.07
C ASP A 120 5.43 18.11 -7.16
N LYS A 121 5.49 17.04 -6.36
CA LYS A 121 6.60 16.08 -6.25
C LYS A 121 6.12 14.68 -5.84
N PRO A 122 6.92 13.61 -6.09
CA PRO A 122 6.63 12.28 -5.57
C PRO A 122 6.46 12.27 -4.05
N CYS A 123 5.47 11.54 -3.54
CA CYS A 123 5.24 11.40 -2.11
C CYS A 123 4.26 10.27 -1.78
N ILE A 124 4.21 9.92 -0.50
CA ILE A 124 3.19 9.03 0.06
C ILE A 124 2.31 9.85 1.01
N ILE A 125 1.00 9.72 0.88
CA ILE A 125 0.01 10.43 1.67
C ILE A 125 -0.98 9.44 2.30
N SER A 126 -1.22 9.57 3.60
CA SER A 126 -2.39 8.97 4.27
C SER A 126 -3.31 10.09 4.73
N ILE A 127 -4.58 10.01 4.33
CA ILE A 127 -5.63 10.95 4.69
C ILE A 127 -6.61 10.21 5.58
N ASN A 128 -6.64 10.56 6.86
CA ASN A 128 -7.58 10.03 7.83
C ASN A 128 -8.74 11.00 7.99
N GLU A 129 -9.89 10.50 8.48
CA GLU A 129 -11.11 11.30 8.65
C GLU A 129 -11.57 11.96 7.33
N LEU A 130 -11.38 11.26 6.21
CA LEU A 130 -11.62 11.77 4.85
C LEU A 130 -13.06 12.25 4.62
N GLY A 131 -14.03 11.62 5.30
CA GLY A 131 -15.45 11.98 5.26
C GLY A 131 -15.85 13.11 6.22
N GLY A 132 -14.90 13.68 6.97
CA GLY A 132 -15.12 14.75 7.94
C GLY A 132 -14.74 16.14 7.41
N SER A 133 -15.05 17.17 8.19
CA SER A 133 -14.63 18.56 7.91
C SER A 133 -13.22 18.89 8.40
N LYS A 134 -12.53 17.92 9.03
CA LYS A 134 -11.21 18.08 9.62
C LYS A 134 -10.28 16.90 9.27
N PRO A 135 -10.03 16.61 7.99
CA PRO A 135 -9.16 15.50 7.63
C PRO A 135 -7.75 15.69 8.19
N VAL A 136 -7.11 14.58 8.56
CA VAL A 136 -5.75 14.56 9.06
C VAL A 136 -4.84 13.96 8.00
N ILE A 137 -3.82 14.70 7.60
CA ILE A 137 -2.89 14.34 6.54
C ILE A 137 -1.57 13.90 7.17
N TYR A 138 -1.08 12.75 6.73
CA TYR A 138 0.27 12.28 6.98
C TYR A 138 0.98 12.22 5.63
N ILE A 139 2.13 12.85 5.50
CA ILE A 139 2.90 12.92 4.25
C ILE A 139 4.38 12.60 4.50
N ALA A 140 4.98 11.85 3.58
CA ALA A 140 6.40 11.54 3.57
C ALA A 140 6.96 11.62 2.14
N ASP A 141 8.26 11.90 2.01
CA ASP A 141 8.99 11.78 0.75
C ASP A 141 9.92 10.56 0.78
N PRO A 142 9.55 9.45 0.10
CA PRO A 142 10.38 8.26 0.03
C PRO A 142 11.73 8.46 -0.68
N THR A 143 11.85 9.49 -1.53
CA THR A 143 13.11 9.79 -2.23
C THR A 143 14.16 10.36 -1.27
N GLN A 144 13.72 10.96 -0.15
CA GLN A 144 14.58 11.64 0.83
C GLN A 144 15.33 12.85 0.24
N GLU A 145 14.89 13.37 -0.91
CA GLU A 145 15.56 14.45 -1.64
C GLU A 145 14.87 15.80 -1.44
N ASN A 146 13.59 15.82 -1.07
CA ASN A 146 12.79 17.03 -1.01
C ASN A 146 12.59 17.51 0.42
N SER A 147 12.93 18.77 0.67
CA SER A 147 12.64 19.43 1.95
C SER A 147 11.23 20.05 1.99
N LYS A 148 10.54 20.17 0.84
CA LYS A 148 9.21 20.76 0.74
C LYS A 148 8.37 20.14 -0.38
N ILE A 149 7.09 19.91 -0.09
CA ILE A 149 6.09 19.48 -1.09
C ILE A 149 4.89 20.44 -1.05
N GLN A 150 4.44 20.90 -2.21
CA GLN A 150 3.16 21.60 -2.33
C GLN A 150 2.07 20.55 -2.51
N PHE A 151 1.11 20.57 -1.59
CA PHE A 151 -0.01 19.66 -1.56
C PHE A 151 -1.31 20.43 -1.54
N GLU A 152 -2.23 20.13 -2.46
CA GLU A 152 -3.59 20.65 -2.43
C GLU A 152 -4.59 19.52 -2.18
N ILE A 153 -5.60 19.79 -1.35
CA ILE A 153 -6.70 18.88 -1.06
C ILE A 153 -8.04 19.59 -1.08
N LYS A 154 -9.01 18.97 -1.74
CA LYS A 154 -10.43 19.27 -1.61
C LYS A 154 -11.14 17.96 -1.32
N THR A 155 -12.08 17.99 -0.37
CA THR A 155 -13.02 16.89 -0.13
C THR A 155 -14.44 17.46 -0.16
N PRO A 156 -15.49 16.62 -0.27
CA PRO A 156 -16.87 17.08 -0.26
C PRO A 156 -17.28 17.86 1.00
N LYS A 157 -16.60 17.65 2.13
CA LYS A 157 -16.91 18.33 3.41
C LYS A 157 -16.08 19.58 3.68
N LEU A 158 -15.00 19.81 2.93
CA LEU A 158 -14.21 21.02 3.03
C LEU A 158 -14.90 22.16 2.26
N LYS A 159 -14.98 23.35 2.85
CA LYS A 159 -15.59 24.52 2.18
C LYS A 159 -14.80 24.96 0.96
N ASN A 160 -13.48 25.04 1.09
CA ASN A 160 -12.55 25.47 0.05
C ASN A 160 -11.45 24.42 -0.17
N THR A 161 -10.76 24.50 -1.30
CA THR A 161 -9.50 23.77 -1.51
C THR A 161 -8.47 24.29 -0.52
N GLN A 162 -7.81 23.37 0.17
CA GLN A 162 -6.75 23.65 1.12
C GLN A 162 -5.42 23.46 0.43
N LYS A 163 -4.53 24.43 0.54
CA LYS A 163 -3.17 24.38 -0.01
C LYS A 163 -2.18 24.34 1.15
N LEU A 164 -1.28 23.37 1.12
CA LEU A 164 -0.26 23.15 2.13
C LEU A 164 1.12 23.22 1.49
N VAL A 165 2.04 23.89 2.16
CA VAL A 165 3.47 23.70 1.94
C VAL A 165 3.94 22.77 3.04
N CYS A 166 4.18 21.51 2.68
CA CYS A 166 4.61 20.49 3.61
C CYS A 166 6.12 20.56 3.80
N ASP A 167 6.58 21.15 4.91
CA ASP A 167 8.00 21.15 5.32
C ASP A 167 8.41 19.76 5.80
N LEU A 168 9.17 19.05 4.96
CA LEU A 168 9.55 17.67 5.24
C LEU A 168 10.80 17.58 6.12
N PRO A 169 10.94 16.54 6.93
CA PRO A 169 12.16 16.26 7.66
C PRO A 169 13.37 16.11 6.71
N VAL A 170 14.53 16.60 7.14
CA VAL A 170 15.79 16.58 6.37
C VAL A 170 16.92 15.89 7.15
N GLY A 171 18.05 15.64 6.49
CA GLY A 171 19.23 15.04 7.11
C GLY A 171 18.97 13.60 7.56
N ALA A 172 19.36 13.27 8.79
CA ALA A 172 19.16 11.92 9.34
C ALA A 172 17.69 11.50 9.45
N LEU A 173 16.75 12.44 9.34
CA LEU A 173 15.31 12.17 9.38
C LEU A 173 14.65 12.21 8.01
N ALA A 174 15.41 12.42 6.92
CA ALA A 174 14.83 12.44 5.58
C ALA A 174 14.05 11.15 5.28
N GLY A 175 12.84 11.30 4.73
CA GLY A 175 11.89 10.21 4.55
C GLY A 175 10.95 9.94 5.74
N SER A 176 11.14 10.62 6.87
CA SER A 176 10.18 10.54 7.99
C SER A 176 8.87 11.24 7.66
N THR A 177 7.77 10.74 8.23
CA THR A 177 6.43 11.29 8.05
C THR A 177 6.21 12.55 8.88
N ILE A 178 5.50 13.53 8.31
CA ILE A 178 4.96 14.69 9.03
C ILE A 178 3.43 14.70 8.98
N LYS A 179 2.80 15.31 10.00
CA LYS A 179 1.34 15.39 10.17
C LYS A 179 0.85 16.83 9.99
N TYR A 180 -0.27 16.98 9.27
CA TYR A 180 -1.05 18.21 9.17
C TYR A 180 -2.51 17.96 9.55
N ASN A 181 -3.08 18.85 10.35
CA ASN A 181 -4.52 18.84 10.64
C ASN A 181 -5.18 19.89 9.77
N ILE A 182 -6.14 19.49 8.93
CA ILE A 182 -6.91 20.42 8.12
C ILE A 182 -8.13 20.88 8.93
N SER A 183 -8.50 22.15 8.79
CA SER A 183 -9.77 22.68 9.27
C SER A 183 -10.44 23.53 8.20
N ASN A 184 -11.77 23.63 8.27
CA ASN A 184 -12.55 24.58 7.50
C ASN A 184 -12.25 26.04 7.85
#